data_AF-A0A3D2F9G3-F1
#
_entry.id   AF-A0A3D2F9G3-F1
#
_cell.length_a   1.000
_cell.length_b   1.000
_cell.length_c   1.000
_cell.angle_alpha   90.00
_cell.angle_beta   90.00
_cell.angle_gamma   90.00
#
_symmetry.space_group_name_H-M   'P 1'
#
loop_
_entity.id
_entity.type
_entity.pdbx_description
1 polymer ?
#
loop_
_entity_poly.entity_id
_entity_poly.type
_entity_poly.pdbx_seq_one_letter_code
_entity_poly.pdbx_strand_id
1 'polypeptide(L)' 'MTRTIVESKTKTAIIGFDQPFCVIGERINPTGRKILSEELERGDFSRVEADAVAQVMAGANILDVNSGAVFS' A
#
# COMPACT_ATOMS: atom_id res chain seq x y z
N MET A 1 -12.88 -16.95 17.54
CA MET A 1 -11.89 -15.89 17.32
C MET A 1 -12.16 -15.28 15.94
N THR A 2 -12.23 -13.96 15.84
CA THR A 2 -12.48 -13.26 14.56
C THR A 2 -11.26 -13.35 13.64
N ARG A 3 -11.50 -13.50 12.34
CA ARG A 3 -10.49 -13.39 11.28
C ARG A 3 -10.88 -12.28 10.32
N THR A 4 -9.93 -11.46 9.92
CA THR A 4 -10.08 -10.49 8.83
C THR A 4 -9.38 -11.06 7.61
N ILE A 5 -10.06 -11.07 6.47
CA ILE A 5 -9.53 -11.59 5.21
C ILE A 5 -9.45 -10.42 4.23
N VAL A 6 -8.27 -10.21 3.65
CA VAL A 6 -8.01 -9.19 2.63
C VAL A 6 -7.48 -9.90 1.39
N GLU A 7 -8.12 -9.69 0.24
CA GLU A 7 -7.83 -10.42 -0.98
C GLU A 7 -7.50 -9.50 -2.15
N SER A 8 -6.62 -10.00 -3.01
CA SER A 8 -6.34 -9.47 -4.34
C SER A 8 -6.61 -10.55 -5.37
N LYS A 9 -6.45 -10.24 -6.66
CA LYS A 9 -6.63 -11.21 -7.74
C LYS A 9 -5.78 -12.48 -7.59
N THR A 10 -4.64 -12.41 -6.90
CA THR A 10 -3.66 -13.51 -6.85
C THR A 10 -3.16 -13.87 -5.45
N LYS A 11 -3.64 -13.20 -4.40
CA LYS A 11 -3.13 -13.39 -3.03
C LYS A 11 -4.20 -13.07 -1.99
N THR A 12 -4.24 -13.89 -0.94
CA THR A 12 -5.08 -13.72 0.24
C THR A 12 -4.19 -13.50 1.46
N ALA A 13 -4.47 -12.46 2.23
CA ALA A 13 -3.86 -12.19 3.53
C ALA A 13 -4.92 -12.36 4.63
N ILE A 14 -4.61 -13.17 5.65
CA ILE A 14 -5.52 -13.46 6.77
C ILE A 14 -4.90 -12.88 8.04
N ILE A 15 -5.65 -12.04 8.75
CA ILE A 15 -5.25 -11.42 10.01
C ILE A 15 -6.09 -12.04 11.14
N GLY A 16 -5.43 -12.57 12.17
CA GLY A 16 -6.11 -13.20 13.30
C GLY A 16 -5.13 -13.77 14.33
N PHE A 17 -5.67 -14.28 15.45
CA PHE A 17 -4.90 -14.75 16.60
C PHE A 17 -3.93 -15.92 16.31
N ASP A 18 -4.19 -16.70 15.28
CA ASP A 18 -3.41 -17.87 14.86
C ASP A 18 -2.69 -17.67 13.53
N GLN A 19 -2.60 -16.43 13.05
CA GLN A 19 -1.98 -16.09 11.77
C GLN A 19 -0.61 -15.42 11.97
N PRO A 20 0.29 -15.50 10.98
CA PRO A 20 1.52 -14.71 10.98
C PRO A 20 1.24 -13.20 11.11
N PHE A 21 2.21 -12.46 11.64
CA PHE A 21 2.13 -11.00 11.69
C PHE A 21 1.97 -10.44 10.28
N CYS A 22 0.96 -9.60 10.07
CA CYS A 22 0.67 -8.99 8.78
C CYS A 22 1.32 -7.61 8.70
N VAL A 23 2.36 -7.49 7.88
CA VAL A 23 3.03 -6.22 7.59
C VAL A 23 2.20 -5.43 6.57
N ILE A 24 1.83 -4.21 6.93
CA ILE A 24 1.16 -3.25 6.04
C ILE A 24 2.20 -2.21 5.62
N GLY A 25 2.50 -2.14 4.33
CA GLY A 25 3.42 -1.14 3.78
C GLY A 25 2.75 0.24 3.70
N GLU A 26 3.35 1.26 4.32
CA GLU A 26 2.78 2.63 4.44
C GLU A 26 3.26 3.62 3.36
N ARG A 27 4.19 3.21 2.49
CA ARG A 27 4.98 4.17 1.72
C ARG A 27 4.21 4.87 0.60
N ILE A 28 3.09 4.30 0.13
CA ILE A 28 2.23 4.91 -0.90
C ILE A 28 1.33 5.95 -0.20
N ASN A 29 1.94 7.05 0.19
CA ASN A 29 1.29 8.19 0.83
C ASN A 29 2.07 9.47 0.47
N PRO A 30 1.44 10.46 -0.20
CA PRO A 30 2.12 11.69 -0.60
C PRO A 30 2.41 12.63 0.57
N THR A 31 1.85 12.41 1.76
CA THR A 31 2.06 13.28 2.93
C THR A 31 3.54 13.35 3.28
N GLY A 32 4.12 14.55 3.20
CA GLY A 32 5.56 14.76 3.41
C GLY A 32 6.47 14.31 2.25
N ARG A 33 5.92 13.81 1.14
CA ARG A 33 6.64 13.37 -0.06
C ARG A 33 6.31 14.26 -1.26
N LYS A 34 6.88 15.47 -1.29
CA LYS A 34 6.61 16.50 -2.32
C LYS A 34 6.62 15.95 -3.76
N ILE A 35 7.65 15.19 -4.12
CA ILE A 35 7.79 14.62 -5.46
C ILE A 35 6.62 13.67 -5.80
N LEU A 36 6.22 12.80 -4.87
CA LEU A 36 5.09 11.89 -5.08
C LEU A 36 3.78 12.67 -5.22
N SER A 37 3.60 13.75 -4.43
CA SER A 37 2.44 14.63 -4.55
C SER A 37 2.35 15.26 -5.95
N GLU A 38 3.43 15.86 -6.43
CA GLU A 38 3.50 16.51 -7.76
C GLU A 38 3.34 15.51 -8.92
N GLU A 39 3.84 14.29 -8.79
CA GLU A 39 3.60 13.20 -9.76
C GLU A 39 2.12 12.81 -9.80
N LEU A 40 1.49 12.61 -8.64
CA LEU A 40 0.06 12.30 -8.55
C LEU A 40 -0.85 13.41 -9.11
N GLU A 41 -0.52 14.68 -8.85
CA GLU A 41 -1.24 15.85 -9.40
C GLU A 41 -1.22 15.87 -10.94
N ARG A 42 -0.15 15.33 -11.54
CA ARG A 42 0.00 15.21 -13.00
C ARG A 42 -0.54 13.89 -13.56
N GLY A 43 -1.12 13.03 -12.71
CA GLY A 43 -1.57 11.69 -13.10
C GLY A 43 -0.44 10.71 -13.41
N ASP A 44 0.78 10.99 -12.93
CA ASP A 44 1.92 10.08 -13.06
C ASP A 44 1.96 9.10 -11.88
N PHE A 45 1.64 7.84 -12.17
CA PHE A 45 1.60 6.76 -11.18
C PHE A 45 2.90 5.93 -11.13
N SER A 46 3.92 6.29 -11.92
CA SER A 46 5.15 5.49 -12.05
C SER A 46 5.83 5.23 -10.71
N ARG A 47 5.85 6.24 -9.81
CA ARG A 47 6.41 6.07 -8.46
C ARG A 47 5.54 5.23 -7.55
N VAL A 48 4.22 5.32 -7.67
CA VAL A 48 3.28 4.48 -6.91
C VAL A 48 3.53 3.00 -7.24
N GLU A 49 3.65 2.67 -8.53
CA GLU A 49 3.96 1.32 -8.99
C GLU A 49 5.31 0.84 -8.46
N ALA A 50 6.35 1.67 -8.55
CA ALA A 50 7.68 1.35 -8.04
C ALA A 50 7.69 1.12 -6.52
N ASP A 51 7.03 1.98 -5.74
CA ASP A 51 6.91 1.84 -4.28
C ASP A 51 6.07 0.61 -3.89
N ALA A 52 5.03 0.27 -4.67
CA ALA A 52 4.25 -0.95 -4.45
C ALA A 52 5.11 -2.20 -4.58
N VAL A 53 5.86 -2.32 -5.68
CA VAL A 53 6.77 -3.45 -5.92
C VAL A 53 7.84 -3.51 -4.84
N ALA A 54 8.48 -2.39 -4.52
CA ALA A 54 9.55 -2.34 -3.53
C ALA A 54 9.07 -2.79 -2.13
N GLN A 55 7.87 -2.38 -1.71
CA GLN A 55 7.33 -2.79 -0.41
C GLN A 55 6.95 -4.26 -0.36
N VAL A 56 6.37 -4.81 -1.43
CA VAL A 56 6.07 -6.25 -1.51
C VAL A 56 7.37 -7.06 -1.46
N MET A 57 8.42 -6.63 -2.18
CA MET A 57 9.74 -7.26 -2.14
C MET A 57 10.41 -7.15 -0.77
N ALA A 58 10.11 -6.10 0.00
CA ALA A 58 10.56 -5.92 1.38
C ALA A 58 9.73 -6.73 2.41
N GLY A 59 8.71 -7.48 1.97
CA GLY A 59 7.93 -8.37 2.83
C GLY A 59 6.55 -7.84 3.24
N ALA A 60 6.09 -6.73 2.69
CA ALA A 60 4.73 -6.26 2.95
C ALA A 60 3.68 -7.29 2.46
N ASN A 61 2.75 -7.64 3.33
CA ASN A 61 1.64 -8.55 3.02
C ASN A 61 0.50 -7.80 2.33
N ILE A 62 0.24 -6.59 2.79
CA ILE A 62 -0.78 -5.64 2.33
C ILE A 62 -0.11 -4.29 2.11
N LEU A 63 -0.65 -3.46 1.22
CA LEU A 63 -0.21 -2.08 1.02
C LEU A 63 -1.31 -1.13 1.46
N ASP A 64 -0.97 -0.17 2.32
CA ASP A 64 -1.80 1.00 2.57
C ASP A 64 -1.62 1.98 1.40
N VAL A 65 -2.71 2.55 0.93
CA VAL A 65 -2.72 3.45 -0.23
C VAL A 65 -3.51 4.71 0.13
N ASN A 66 -2.82 5.84 0.11
CA ASN A 66 -3.41 7.14 0.36
C ASN A 66 -3.08 8.07 -0.83
N SER A 67 -4.09 8.72 -1.39
CA SER A 67 -3.93 9.67 -2.50
C SER A 67 -3.66 11.11 -2.06
N GLY A 68 -3.71 11.40 -0.76
CA GLY A 68 -3.80 12.76 -0.24
C GLY A 68 -5.06 13.48 -0.73
N ALA A 69 -5.05 14.81 -0.64
CA ALA A 69 -6.07 15.70 -1.19
C ALA A 69 -5.85 16.02 -2.68
N VAL A 70 -5.04 15.20 -3.37
CA VAL A 70 -4.53 15.48 -4.72
C VAL A 70 -5.62 15.33 -5.80
N PHE A 71 -6.64 14.51 -5.55
CA PHE A 71 -7.79 14.36 -6.44
C PHE A 71 -8.98 15.15 -5.88
N SER A 72 -8.98 16.46 -6.08
CA SER A 72 -10.12 17.36 -5.82
C SER A 72 -10.68 17.90 -7.13
#